data_AF-A0A495EAL4-F1
#
_entry.id   AF-A0A495EAL4-F1
#
_cell.length_a   1.000
_cell.length_b   1.000
_cell.length_c   1.000
_cell.angle_alpha   90.00
_cell.angle_beta   90.00
_cell.angle_gamma   90.00
#
_symmetry.space_group_name_H-M   'P 1'
#
loop_
_entity.id
_entity.type
_entity.pdbx_description
1 polymer ?
#
loop_
_entity_poly.entity_id
_entity_poly.type
_entity_poly.pdbx_seq_one_letter_code
_entity_poly.pdbx_strand_id
1 'polypeptide(L)'
;MDSNNYDLPGEDSSSDGPSTNTGARRRWPWAAALVALALAAVGGGIAVAGNMGAAKPAPAAASSATMVAPTASAALTTTPSPTTATPVSVTSSASTAPATEGTASGNANGRYVSAAAGVSFALPDRWTVEESANQNPGYPGTGITIFNEARMQVAALYHGATGAVGGACPAGTYKMTELDTAPALDTPWAKAMGVRFSFRVLDMRANGGAFKYQIGLVDKNSGEVKDSCLMYSFVAGAPKGTLIFADRSSQGRGNDEPIFNSLAEAKDYMRSPDYRKLKAMIVSLQMQD
;
A
#
# COMPACT_ATOMS: atom_id res chain seq x y z
N MET A 1 -16.84 69.67 22.06
CA MET A 1 -15.99 70.53 21.22
C MET A 1 -14.65 69.83 21.10
N ASP A 2 -14.41 69.36 19.88
CA ASP A 2 -13.11 69.17 19.20
C ASP A 2 -12.05 68.19 19.75
N SER A 3 -12.08 66.99 19.16
CA SER A 3 -11.03 66.36 18.33
C SER A 3 -9.55 66.71 18.58
N ASN A 4 -8.71 65.70 18.85
CA ASN A 4 -7.87 65.05 17.82
C ASN A 4 -6.87 64.01 18.39
N ASN A 5 -6.74 62.92 17.64
CA ASN A 5 -5.74 61.85 17.71
C ASN A 5 -4.29 62.38 17.59
N TYR A 6 -3.30 61.64 18.12
CA TYR A 6 -2.27 60.96 17.31
C TYR A 6 -1.50 59.90 18.12
N ASP A 7 -1.35 58.74 17.47
CA ASP A 7 -0.50 57.58 17.75
C ASP A 7 0.97 57.92 18.02
N LEU A 8 1.63 57.08 18.84
CA LEU A 8 2.74 56.18 18.45
C LEU A 8 3.36 55.55 19.73
N PRO A 9 3.37 54.20 19.89
CA PRO A 9 4.12 53.57 20.96
C PRO A 9 5.60 53.40 20.60
N GLY A 10 6.45 53.84 21.53
CA GLY A 10 7.91 53.73 21.49
C GLY A 10 8.40 52.30 21.70
N GLU A 11 9.58 52.09 21.12
CA GLU A 11 10.36 50.86 21.10
C GLU A 11 11.02 50.60 22.47
N ASP A 12 10.71 49.45 23.08
CA ASP A 12 11.54 48.89 24.15
C ASP A 12 12.52 47.89 23.55
N SER A 13 13.79 48.18 23.76
CA SER A 13 14.96 47.39 23.36
C SER A 13 15.39 46.48 24.50
N SER A 14 15.64 45.19 24.21
CA SER A 14 16.54 44.34 25.00
C SER A 14 16.98 43.06 24.28
N SER A 15 18.26 43.09 23.91
CA SER A 15 19.32 42.11 24.17
C SER A 15 19.38 40.74 23.47
N ASP A 16 20.58 40.53 22.91
CA ASP A 16 21.16 39.35 22.27
C ASP A 16 21.13 38.03 23.04
N GLY A 17 21.04 36.95 22.26
CA GLY A 17 21.60 35.63 22.57
C GLY A 17 21.67 34.76 21.29
N PRO A 18 22.85 34.34 20.80
CA PRO A 18 22.95 33.53 19.60
C PRO A 18 22.69 32.05 19.92
N SER A 19 21.49 31.56 19.63
CA SER A 19 21.23 30.12 19.57
C SER A 19 21.57 29.59 18.17
N THR A 20 22.71 28.93 18.09
CA THR A 20 23.16 28.10 16.98
C THR A 20 22.23 26.89 16.80
N ASN A 21 21.38 26.89 15.77
CA ASN A 21 20.89 25.64 15.17
C ASN A 21 20.27 25.83 13.77
N THR A 22 21.09 26.02 12.75
CA THR A 22 20.66 25.93 11.34
C THR A 22 20.88 24.52 10.80
N GLY A 23 19.97 23.60 11.15
CA GLY A 23 19.74 22.37 10.38
C GLY A 23 19.04 22.72 9.07
N ALA A 24 19.76 22.60 7.96
CA ALA A 24 19.35 23.00 6.62
C ALA A 24 18.01 22.37 6.17
N ARG A 25 16.92 23.17 6.19
CA ARG A 25 15.70 22.88 5.41
C ARG A 25 15.90 23.39 3.99
N ARG A 26 16.26 22.51 3.06
CA ARG A 26 16.22 22.78 1.62
C ARG A 26 14.77 23.05 1.20
N ARG A 27 14.44 24.33 1.01
CA ARG A 27 13.27 24.78 0.25
C ARG A 27 13.51 24.46 -1.23
N TRP A 28 12.62 23.70 -1.86
CA TRP A 28 12.63 23.52 -3.32
C TRP A 28 11.48 24.32 -3.93
N PRO A 29 11.76 25.22 -4.90
CA PRO A 29 10.75 26.07 -5.49
C PRO A 29 9.95 25.31 -6.55
N TRP A 30 8.66 25.60 -6.58
CA TRP A 30 7.74 25.21 -7.63
C TRP A 30 8.10 25.96 -8.91
N ALA A 31 8.28 25.24 -10.02
CA ALA A 31 8.36 25.82 -11.35
C ALA A 31 7.43 25.04 -12.28
N ALA A 32 6.39 25.75 -12.75
CA ALA A 32 5.51 25.34 -13.82
C ALA A 32 6.30 25.15 -15.11
N ALA A 33 6.14 24.01 -15.78
CA ALA A 33 6.72 23.76 -17.10
C ALA A 33 5.60 23.78 -18.15
N LEU A 34 5.61 24.85 -18.96
CA LEU A 34 4.82 25.02 -20.17
C LEU A 34 5.31 24.05 -21.25
N VAL A 35 4.37 23.39 -21.90
CA VAL A 35 4.60 22.52 -23.06
C VAL A 35 4.79 23.40 -24.31
N ALA A 36 5.97 23.32 -24.93
CA ALA A 36 6.23 23.85 -26.25
C ALA A 36 6.40 22.70 -27.25
N LEU A 37 5.49 22.65 -28.22
CA LEU A 37 5.48 21.72 -29.34
C LEU A 37 6.51 22.19 -30.38
N ALA A 38 7.45 21.33 -30.78
CA ALA A 38 8.30 21.58 -31.94
C ALA A 38 8.41 20.32 -32.81
N LEU A 39 7.82 20.41 -34.00
CA LEU A 39 7.97 19.50 -35.12
C LEU A 39 9.37 19.67 -35.72
N ALA A 40 10.13 18.58 -35.86
CA ALA A 40 11.28 18.52 -36.74
C ALA A 40 11.38 17.15 -37.41
N ALA A 41 11.39 17.17 -38.74
CA ALA A 41 11.47 16.04 -39.64
C ALA A 41 12.78 15.26 -39.47
N VAL A 42 12.70 13.92 -39.49
CA VAL A 42 13.87 13.05 -39.54
C VAL A 42 14.02 12.52 -40.97
N GLY A 43 15.01 13.08 -41.68
CA GLY A 43 15.60 12.49 -42.87
C GLY A 43 16.54 11.34 -42.50
N GLY A 44 16.62 10.34 -43.37
CA GLY A 44 17.29 9.07 -43.13
C GLY A 44 18.82 9.12 -43.11
N GLY A 45 19.38 7.97 -42.70
CA GLY A 45 20.79 7.65 -42.81
C GLY A 45 21.06 6.26 -42.24
N ILE A 46 21.19 5.27 -43.12
CA ILE A 46 21.67 3.93 -42.79
C ILE A 46 23.20 3.99 -42.72
N ALA A 47 23.78 3.46 -41.65
CA ALA A 47 25.17 3.04 -41.64
C ALA A 47 25.25 1.62 -41.06
N VAL A 48 25.50 0.66 -41.95
CA VAL A 48 25.94 -0.69 -41.64
C VAL A 48 27.46 -0.68 -41.65
N ALA A 49 28.08 -1.09 -40.55
CA ALA A 49 29.47 -1.54 -40.54
C ALA A 49 29.60 -2.64 -39.48
N GLY A 50 29.91 -3.84 -39.94
CA GLY A 50 30.16 -4.99 -39.08
C GLY A 50 31.54 -4.97 -38.45
N ASN A 51 31.76 -5.86 -37.49
CA ASN A 51 33.05 -6.50 -37.38
C ASN A 51 32.92 -7.93 -36.83
N MET A 52 33.71 -8.81 -37.43
CA MET A 52 33.80 -10.24 -37.17
C MET A 52 34.56 -10.53 -35.87
N GLY A 53 34.28 -11.69 -35.27
CA GLY A 53 35.11 -12.23 -34.20
C GLY A 53 34.57 -13.54 -33.66
N ALA A 54 34.89 -14.64 -34.34
CA ALA A 54 34.61 -15.99 -33.87
C ALA A 54 35.65 -16.42 -32.82
N ALA A 55 35.19 -17.04 -31.73
CA ALA A 55 35.96 -18.00 -30.95
C ALA A 55 35.04 -19.01 -30.25
N LYS A 56 35.30 -20.29 -30.53
CA LYS A 56 34.81 -21.55 -29.92
C LYS A 56 36.05 -22.48 -29.92
N PRO A 57 36.24 -23.56 -29.10
CA PRO A 57 35.37 -24.20 -28.09
C PRO A 57 36.03 -24.60 -26.71
N ALA A 58 35.14 -24.97 -25.76
CA ALA A 58 35.16 -26.16 -24.85
C ALA A 58 36.13 -26.21 -23.62
N PRO A 59 36.06 -27.27 -22.78
CA PRO A 59 35.02 -27.50 -21.76
C PRO A 59 35.58 -27.84 -20.35
N ALA A 60 34.67 -28.12 -19.41
CA ALA A 60 34.84 -28.90 -18.17
C ALA A 60 35.51 -28.25 -16.94
N ALA A 61 34.75 -28.18 -15.85
CA ALA A 61 35.02 -29.00 -14.66
C ALA A 61 33.85 -28.88 -13.68
N ALA A 62 33.32 -30.05 -13.29
CA ALA A 62 32.41 -30.20 -12.18
C ALA A 62 33.13 -29.81 -10.87
N SER A 63 32.40 -29.18 -9.95
CA SER A 63 32.78 -29.13 -8.54
C SER A 63 31.58 -29.54 -7.71
N SER A 64 31.59 -30.83 -7.36
CA SER A 64 30.86 -31.43 -6.26
C SER A 64 31.35 -30.81 -4.95
N ALA A 65 30.51 -30.04 -4.28
CA ALA A 65 30.72 -29.62 -2.90
C ALA A 65 29.91 -30.52 -1.96
N THR A 66 30.64 -31.19 -1.09
CA THR A 66 30.21 -32.15 -0.09
C THR A 66 29.27 -31.52 0.93
N MET A 67 28.13 -32.19 1.16
CA MET A 67 27.18 -31.91 2.22
C MET A 67 27.81 -32.32 3.56
N VAL A 68 28.07 -31.35 4.45
CA VAL A 68 28.44 -31.60 5.85
C VAL A 68 27.20 -31.37 6.71
N ALA A 69 26.71 -32.44 7.33
CA ALA A 69 25.63 -32.39 8.30
C ALA A 69 26.17 -31.89 9.66
N PRO A 70 25.57 -30.87 10.28
CA PRO A 70 25.87 -30.54 11.67
C PRO A 70 25.05 -31.42 12.63
N THR A 71 25.81 -32.04 13.53
CA THR A 71 25.43 -32.86 14.69
C THR A 71 24.41 -32.19 15.60
N ALA A 72 23.41 -32.96 16.03
CA ALA A 72 22.48 -32.58 17.09
C ALA A 72 23.20 -32.47 18.44
N SER A 73 22.93 -31.40 19.19
CA SER A 73 23.12 -31.36 20.65
C SER A 73 21.95 -30.66 21.28
N ALA A 74 21.28 -31.39 22.16
CA ALA A 74 20.17 -30.92 22.97
C ALA A 74 20.69 -30.08 24.15
N ALA A 75 19.91 -29.07 24.52
CA ALA A 75 19.85 -28.59 25.90
C ALA A 75 18.39 -28.29 26.22
N LEU A 76 17.88 -28.96 27.25
CA LEU A 76 16.56 -28.76 27.84
C LEU A 76 16.58 -27.47 28.66
N THR A 77 15.65 -26.56 28.40
CA THR A 77 15.43 -25.40 29.28
C THR A 77 13.95 -25.24 29.60
N THR A 78 13.71 -25.28 30.91
CA THR A 78 12.51 -25.12 31.74
C THR A 78 11.31 -24.35 31.18
N THR A 79 10.14 -25.00 31.29
CA THR A 79 8.79 -24.46 31.16
C THR A 79 8.44 -23.53 32.35
N PRO A 80 8.07 -22.25 32.13
CA PRO A 80 7.37 -21.47 33.15
C PRO A 80 5.87 -21.83 33.21
N SER A 81 5.34 -21.93 34.42
CA SER A 81 3.90 -22.12 34.69
C SER A 81 3.06 -20.92 34.24
N PRO A 82 1.85 -21.13 33.68
CA PRO A 82 0.94 -20.04 33.40
C PRO A 82 0.24 -19.56 34.68
N THR A 83 0.45 -18.28 35.03
CA THR A 83 -0.37 -17.58 36.03
C THR A 83 -1.76 -17.32 35.44
N THR A 84 -2.79 -17.88 36.08
CA THR A 84 -4.19 -17.61 35.78
C THR A 84 -4.54 -16.18 36.19
N ALA A 85 -4.71 -15.28 35.22
CA ALA A 85 -5.29 -13.95 35.46
C ALA A 85 -6.81 -14.02 35.34
N THR A 86 -7.49 -13.57 36.39
CA THR A 86 -8.95 -13.44 36.48
C THR A 86 -9.42 -12.30 35.56
N PRO A 87 -10.38 -12.50 34.64
CA PRO A 87 -10.90 -11.41 33.83
C PRO A 87 -11.81 -10.50 34.69
N VAL A 88 -11.47 -9.22 34.76
CA VAL A 88 -12.36 -8.17 35.25
C VAL A 88 -13.30 -7.74 34.12
N SER A 89 -14.60 -7.79 34.38
CA SER A 89 -15.62 -7.31 33.45
C SER A 89 -15.57 -5.79 33.34
N VAL A 90 -15.15 -5.26 32.20
CA VAL A 90 -15.33 -3.84 31.85
C VAL A 90 -16.71 -3.65 31.23
N THR A 91 -17.57 -2.95 31.94
CA THR A 91 -18.87 -2.48 31.45
C THR A 91 -18.63 -1.33 30.46
N SER A 92 -18.90 -1.57 29.17
CA SER A 92 -18.90 -0.52 28.15
C SER A 92 -20.12 0.39 28.33
N SER A 93 -19.91 1.62 28.79
CA SER A 93 -20.93 2.68 28.73
C SER A 93 -21.04 3.19 27.29
N ALA A 94 -22.07 2.74 26.56
CA ALA A 94 -22.45 3.32 25.28
C ALA A 94 -23.20 4.64 25.53
N SER A 95 -22.54 5.77 25.22
CA SER A 95 -23.18 7.09 25.16
C SER A 95 -23.98 7.21 23.86
N THR A 96 -25.30 7.20 23.96
CA THR A 96 -26.21 7.35 22.82
C THR A 96 -26.39 8.84 22.50
N ALA A 97 -25.76 9.31 21.44
CA ALA A 97 -26.13 10.57 20.79
C ALA A 97 -27.20 10.30 19.70
N PRO A 98 -28.12 11.23 19.40
CA PRO A 98 -29.22 10.96 18.47
C PRO A 98 -28.71 10.82 17.03
N ALA A 99 -29.14 9.77 16.35
CA ALA A 99 -28.83 9.49 14.95
C ALA A 99 -29.76 10.27 14.02
N THR A 100 -29.17 11.04 13.09
CA THR A 100 -29.85 11.51 11.87
C THR A 100 -29.98 10.31 10.92
N GLU A 101 -31.17 10.09 10.38
CA GLU A 101 -31.47 9.03 9.39
C GLU A 101 -30.65 9.22 8.11
N GLY A 102 -29.49 8.57 8.08
CA GLY A 102 -28.72 8.23 6.89
C GLY A 102 -28.20 6.82 7.10
N THR A 103 -28.25 5.97 6.06
CA THR A 103 -27.89 4.55 6.11
C THR A 103 -26.59 4.36 6.91
N ALA A 104 -26.69 3.80 8.12
CA ALA A 104 -25.54 3.68 9.00
C ALA A 104 -24.57 2.62 8.47
N SER A 105 -23.27 2.89 8.52
CA SER A 105 -22.26 1.84 8.33
C SER A 105 -22.37 0.82 9.45
N GLY A 106 -22.25 -0.46 9.12
CA GLY A 106 -22.46 -1.52 10.10
C GLY A 106 -22.10 -2.90 9.60
N ASN A 107 -22.02 -3.83 10.55
CA ASN A 107 -21.80 -5.24 10.31
C ASN A 107 -23.13 -5.99 10.39
N ALA A 108 -23.62 -6.51 9.27
CA ALA A 108 -24.81 -7.34 9.20
C ALA A 108 -24.46 -8.67 8.52
N ASN A 109 -24.74 -9.78 9.19
CA ASN A 109 -24.55 -11.15 8.67
C ASN A 109 -23.12 -11.41 8.14
N GLY A 110 -22.09 -10.95 8.86
CA GLY A 110 -20.69 -11.12 8.46
C GLY A 110 -20.25 -10.27 7.26
N ARG A 111 -21.06 -9.29 6.84
CA ARG A 111 -20.67 -8.28 5.85
C ARG A 111 -20.60 -6.90 6.49
N TYR A 112 -19.54 -6.17 6.18
CA TYR A 112 -19.42 -4.74 6.41
C TYR A 112 -20.08 -3.99 5.26
N VAL A 113 -20.86 -2.95 5.59
CA VAL A 113 -21.45 -2.03 4.61
C VAL A 113 -21.01 -0.61 4.97
N SER A 114 -20.44 0.12 4.01
CA SER A 114 -20.22 1.57 4.12
C SER A 114 -21.17 2.29 3.17
N ALA A 115 -22.07 3.07 3.75
CA ALA A 115 -22.97 3.92 2.98
C ALA A 115 -22.22 5.09 2.33
N ALA A 116 -21.23 5.68 3.02
CA ALA A 116 -20.48 6.82 2.50
C ALA A 116 -19.63 6.42 1.28
N ALA A 117 -18.96 5.26 1.34
CA ALA A 117 -18.22 4.71 0.21
C ALA A 117 -19.15 4.09 -0.84
N GLY A 118 -20.35 3.63 -0.48
CA GLY A 118 -21.23 2.86 -1.37
C GLY A 118 -20.67 1.48 -1.68
N VAL A 119 -20.07 0.82 -0.68
CA VAL A 119 -19.45 -0.50 -0.83
C VAL A 119 -19.89 -1.45 0.26
N SER A 120 -19.79 -2.75 -0.01
CA SER A 120 -19.89 -3.79 1.01
C SER A 120 -18.90 -4.92 0.75
N PHE A 121 -18.45 -5.60 1.80
CA PHE A 121 -17.58 -6.77 1.69
C PHE A 121 -17.79 -7.70 2.88
N ALA A 122 -17.48 -8.99 2.72
CA ALA A 122 -17.46 -9.95 3.81
C ALA A 122 -16.32 -9.59 4.77
N LEU A 123 -16.64 -9.40 6.05
CA LEU A 123 -15.68 -9.11 7.10
C LEU A 123 -15.40 -10.39 7.87
N PRO A 124 -14.15 -10.89 7.90
CA PRO A 124 -13.81 -12.09 8.66
C PRO A 124 -14.16 -11.95 10.14
N ASP A 125 -14.49 -13.07 10.78
CA ASP A 125 -14.87 -13.08 12.19
C ASP A 125 -13.81 -12.41 13.07
N ARG A 126 -14.28 -11.56 13.99
CA ARG A 126 -13.47 -10.78 14.95
C ARG A 126 -12.55 -9.75 14.32
N TRP A 127 -12.59 -9.55 13.01
CA TRP A 127 -11.97 -8.38 12.39
C TRP A 127 -12.85 -7.15 12.63
N THR A 128 -12.22 -5.99 12.65
CA THR A 128 -12.87 -4.70 12.93
C THR A 128 -12.56 -3.70 11.82
N VAL A 129 -13.42 -2.71 11.69
CA VAL A 129 -13.32 -1.67 10.65
C VAL A 129 -13.40 -0.31 11.30
N GLU A 130 -12.55 0.60 10.85
CA GLU A 130 -12.65 2.02 11.15
C GLU A 130 -12.86 2.78 9.84
N GLU A 131 -13.97 3.49 9.76
CA GLU A 131 -14.30 4.34 8.63
C GLU A 131 -14.01 5.80 8.96
N SER A 132 -13.44 6.50 7.99
CA SER A 132 -13.10 7.90 8.09
C SER A 132 -13.48 8.60 6.79
N ALA A 133 -14.13 9.76 6.89
CA ALA A 133 -14.17 10.66 5.76
C ALA A 133 -12.74 11.17 5.54
N ASN A 134 -12.21 11.01 4.32
CA ASN A 134 -10.90 11.54 4.02
C ASN A 134 -11.02 13.07 3.99
N GLN A 135 -10.47 13.74 5.01
CA GLN A 135 -10.62 15.18 5.20
C GLN A 135 -9.71 16.00 4.30
N ASN A 136 -8.84 15.37 3.50
CA ASN A 136 -7.96 16.09 2.59
C ASN A 136 -8.78 16.68 1.43
N PRO A 137 -8.88 18.01 1.29
CA PRO A 137 -9.69 18.63 0.23
C PRO A 137 -9.22 18.27 -1.19
N GLY A 138 -7.95 17.87 -1.35
CA GLY A 138 -7.42 17.40 -2.63
C GLY A 138 -7.77 15.94 -2.98
N TYR A 139 -8.24 15.16 -2.01
CA TYR A 139 -8.60 13.75 -2.14
C TYR A 139 -9.93 13.44 -1.45
N PRO A 140 -11.05 14.04 -1.90
CA PRO A 140 -12.34 13.77 -1.31
C PRO A 140 -12.76 12.32 -1.58
N GLY A 141 -13.00 11.59 -0.49
CA GLY A 141 -13.40 10.19 -0.55
C GLY A 141 -13.59 9.60 0.85
N THR A 142 -13.93 8.32 0.88
CA THR A 142 -14.09 7.55 2.11
C THR A 142 -12.92 6.60 2.27
N GLY A 143 -12.25 6.68 3.41
CA GLY A 143 -11.17 5.78 3.82
C GLY A 143 -11.67 4.78 4.86
N ILE A 144 -11.38 3.51 4.66
CA ILE A 144 -11.79 2.41 5.52
C ILE A 144 -10.55 1.60 5.88
N THR A 145 -10.25 1.48 7.16
CA THR A 145 -9.13 0.71 7.67
C THR A 145 -9.64 -0.57 8.30
N ILE A 146 -9.08 -1.72 7.92
CA ILE A 146 -9.49 -3.02 8.42
C ILE A 146 -8.40 -3.57 9.33
N PHE A 147 -8.80 -4.01 10.53
CA PHE A 147 -7.91 -4.58 11.54
C PHE A 147 -8.31 -6.02 11.84
N ASN A 148 -7.31 -6.88 12.08
CA ASN A 148 -7.54 -8.25 12.52
C ASN A 148 -7.89 -8.33 14.02
N GLU A 149 -8.06 -9.54 14.53
CA GLU A 149 -8.36 -9.84 15.94
C GLU A 149 -7.30 -9.32 16.93
N ALA A 150 -6.06 -9.13 16.47
CA ALA A 150 -4.96 -8.56 17.25
C ALA A 150 -4.85 -7.03 17.11
N ARG A 151 -5.83 -6.37 16.48
CA ARG A 151 -5.83 -4.94 16.17
C ARG A 151 -4.65 -4.51 15.28
N MET A 152 -4.08 -5.43 14.53
CA MET A 152 -3.13 -5.11 13.46
C MET A 152 -3.91 -4.75 12.20
N GLN A 153 -3.56 -3.61 11.57
CA GLN A 153 -4.11 -3.26 10.27
C GLN A 153 -3.74 -4.34 9.26
N VAL A 154 -4.70 -4.84 8.49
CA VAL A 154 -4.48 -5.90 7.48
C VAL A 154 -4.84 -5.45 6.08
N ALA A 155 -5.74 -4.49 5.95
CA ALA A 155 -6.15 -3.93 4.67
C ALA A 155 -6.59 -2.47 4.81
N ALA A 156 -6.62 -1.78 3.69
CA ALA A 156 -7.24 -0.47 3.57
C ALA A 156 -8.09 -0.43 2.30
N LEU A 157 -9.24 0.22 2.40
CA LEU A 157 -10.08 0.58 1.27
C LEU A 157 -10.17 2.10 1.19
N TYR A 158 -10.01 2.64 -0.02
CA TYR A 158 -10.32 4.03 -0.33
C TYR A 158 -11.24 4.08 -1.54
N HIS A 159 -12.27 4.92 -1.48
CA HIS A 159 -13.17 5.16 -2.59
C HIS A 159 -13.56 6.63 -2.68
N GLY A 160 -13.25 7.30 -3.79
CA GLY A 160 -13.49 8.74 -3.94
C GLY A 160 -13.12 9.32 -5.29
N ALA A 161 -13.47 10.60 -5.50
CA ALA A 161 -13.40 11.30 -6.79
C ALA A 161 -11.99 11.35 -7.37
N THR A 162 -11.00 11.46 -6.50
CA THR A 162 -9.58 11.49 -6.87
C THR A 162 -8.81 10.53 -5.99
N GLY A 163 -7.79 9.90 -6.55
CA GLY A 163 -6.80 9.15 -5.80
C GLY A 163 -5.48 9.26 -6.52
N ALA A 164 -4.47 9.82 -5.86
CA ALA A 164 -3.11 9.79 -6.38
C ALA A 164 -2.39 8.61 -5.76
N VAL A 165 -1.88 7.73 -6.62
CA VAL A 165 -0.89 6.75 -6.21
C VAL A 165 0.47 7.31 -6.58
N GLY A 166 1.18 7.78 -5.56
CA GLY A 166 2.48 8.42 -5.70
C GLY A 166 3.62 7.53 -5.20
N GLY A 167 4.83 7.84 -5.65
CA GLY A 167 6.06 7.18 -5.23
C GLY A 167 7.21 7.60 -6.12
N ALA A 168 8.41 7.70 -5.54
CA ALA A 168 9.63 7.90 -6.31
C ALA A 168 10.32 6.55 -6.52
N CYS A 169 10.74 6.30 -7.75
CA CYS A 169 11.54 5.13 -8.07
C CYS A 169 13.02 5.45 -7.87
N PRO A 170 13.77 4.62 -7.13
CA PRO A 170 15.23 4.64 -7.27
C PRO A 170 15.59 4.20 -8.70
N ALA A 171 16.84 4.43 -9.12
CA ALA A 171 17.31 3.98 -10.41
C ALA A 171 17.16 2.45 -10.55
N GLY A 172 16.59 2.01 -11.68
CA GLY A 172 16.40 0.60 -12.02
C GLY A 172 14.95 0.10 -11.87
N THR A 173 14.70 -1.09 -12.42
CA THR A 173 13.44 -1.84 -12.28
C THR A 173 13.71 -3.18 -11.59
N TYR A 174 12.69 -3.70 -10.93
CA TYR A 174 12.73 -4.98 -10.25
C TYR A 174 11.82 -5.98 -10.94
N LYS A 175 12.16 -7.26 -10.87
CA LYS A 175 11.35 -8.31 -11.48
C LYS A 175 10.03 -8.45 -10.72
N MET A 176 8.92 -8.21 -11.40
CA MET A 176 7.59 -8.46 -10.85
C MET A 176 7.10 -9.86 -11.22
N THR A 177 6.50 -10.56 -10.27
CA THR A 177 5.85 -11.85 -10.49
C THR A 177 4.46 -11.84 -9.87
N GLU A 178 3.45 -12.23 -10.63
CA GLU A 178 2.11 -12.48 -10.11
C GLU A 178 2.01 -13.92 -9.60
N LEU A 179 1.55 -14.08 -8.36
CA LEU A 179 1.45 -15.37 -7.65
C LEU A 179 0.01 -15.88 -7.59
N ASP A 180 -0.97 -14.98 -7.57
CA ASP A 180 -2.39 -15.33 -7.53
C ASP A 180 -3.24 -14.26 -8.22
N THR A 181 -4.37 -14.69 -8.78
CA THR A 181 -5.36 -13.84 -9.42
C THR A 181 -6.75 -14.43 -9.22
N ALA A 182 -7.77 -13.58 -9.11
CA ALA A 182 -9.15 -14.02 -9.07
C ALA A 182 -10.08 -12.93 -9.64
N PRO A 183 -11.21 -13.29 -10.26
CA PRO A 183 -12.25 -12.34 -10.59
C PRO A 183 -12.71 -11.57 -9.34
N ALA A 184 -13.00 -10.28 -9.49
CA ALA A 184 -13.56 -9.44 -8.45
C ALA A 184 -14.50 -8.41 -9.10
N LEU A 185 -15.53 -7.96 -8.37
CA LEU A 185 -16.56 -7.04 -8.86
C LEU A 185 -17.25 -7.52 -10.14
N ASP A 186 -18.40 -8.18 -9.99
CA ASP A 186 -19.15 -8.74 -11.13
C ASP A 186 -20.09 -7.71 -11.80
N THR A 187 -19.53 -6.58 -12.22
CA THR A 187 -20.27 -5.52 -12.93
C THR A 187 -19.76 -5.37 -14.36
N PRO A 188 -20.58 -4.86 -15.31
CA PRO A 188 -20.13 -4.63 -16.68
C PRO A 188 -18.91 -3.71 -16.77
N TRP A 189 -18.88 -2.63 -15.97
CA TRP A 189 -17.76 -1.68 -15.96
C TRP A 189 -16.47 -2.34 -15.46
N ALA A 190 -16.54 -3.13 -14.40
CA ALA A 190 -15.38 -3.78 -13.80
C ALA A 190 -14.76 -4.79 -14.78
N LYS A 191 -15.60 -5.55 -15.49
CA LYS A 191 -15.17 -6.45 -16.57
C LYS A 191 -14.47 -5.69 -17.70
N ALA A 192 -15.04 -4.58 -18.16
CA ALA A 192 -14.45 -3.76 -19.22
C ALA A 192 -13.08 -3.16 -18.83
N MET A 193 -12.91 -2.82 -17.54
CA MET A 193 -11.66 -2.32 -16.98
C MET A 193 -10.66 -3.43 -16.63
N GLY A 194 -11.07 -4.70 -16.69
CA GLY A 194 -10.25 -5.83 -16.30
C GLY A 194 -9.97 -5.87 -14.79
N VAL A 195 -10.93 -5.45 -13.98
CA VAL A 195 -10.78 -5.44 -12.52
C VAL A 195 -10.68 -6.86 -11.99
N ARG A 196 -9.68 -7.10 -11.16
CA ARG A 196 -9.41 -8.41 -10.56
C ARG A 196 -8.63 -8.27 -9.26
N PHE A 197 -8.71 -9.30 -8.44
CA PHE A 197 -7.77 -9.52 -7.35
C PHE A 197 -6.41 -9.93 -7.93
N SER A 198 -5.32 -9.46 -7.31
CA SER A 198 -3.96 -9.85 -7.65
C SER A 198 -3.08 -9.91 -6.39
N PHE A 199 -2.28 -10.97 -6.28
CA PHE A 199 -1.16 -11.06 -5.34
C PHE A 199 0.14 -11.06 -6.15
N ARG A 200 0.96 -10.03 -5.96
CA ARG A 200 2.22 -9.84 -6.70
C ARG A 200 3.38 -9.68 -5.74
N VAL A 201 4.56 -10.05 -6.23
CA VAL A 201 5.84 -9.82 -5.56
C VAL A 201 6.82 -9.12 -6.47
N LEU A 202 7.71 -8.35 -5.86
CA LEU A 202 8.78 -7.60 -6.50
C LEU A 202 10.12 -8.07 -5.95
N ASP A 203 10.97 -8.64 -6.80
CA ASP A 203 12.30 -9.14 -6.41
C ASP A 203 13.31 -7.98 -6.30
N MET A 204 13.53 -7.49 -5.08
CA MET A 204 14.48 -6.40 -4.82
C MET A 204 15.88 -6.88 -4.42
N ARG A 205 16.17 -8.20 -4.50
CA ARG A 205 17.43 -8.78 -4.00
C ARG A 205 18.66 -8.30 -4.76
N ALA A 206 18.51 -7.95 -6.03
CA ALA A 206 19.59 -7.36 -6.83
C ALA A 206 20.17 -6.07 -6.19
N ASN A 207 19.38 -5.37 -5.38
CA ASN A 207 19.77 -4.15 -4.68
C ASN A 207 19.88 -4.36 -3.15
N GLY A 208 20.09 -5.61 -2.70
CA GLY A 208 20.23 -5.95 -1.29
C GLY A 208 18.92 -5.93 -0.48
N GLY A 209 17.76 -5.84 -1.15
CA GLY A 209 16.44 -5.92 -0.52
C GLY A 209 15.90 -7.35 -0.43
N ALA A 210 14.73 -7.49 0.18
CA ALA A 210 13.93 -8.72 0.16
C ALA A 210 12.88 -8.69 -0.96
N PHE A 211 12.04 -9.71 -1.09
CA PHE A 211 10.85 -9.59 -1.90
C PHE A 211 9.85 -8.66 -1.20
N LYS A 212 9.39 -7.62 -1.90
CA LYS A 212 8.20 -6.88 -1.50
C LYS A 212 6.98 -7.52 -2.11
N TYR A 213 5.82 -7.32 -1.51
CA TYR A 213 4.58 -7.85 -2.03
C TYR A 213 3.47 -6.81 -2.05
N GLN A 214 2.40 -7.12 -2.78
CA GLN A 214 1.16 -6.36 -2.73
C GLN A 214 -0.02 -7.28 -3.05
N ILE A 215 -1.11 -7.13 -2.29
CA ILE A 215 -2.34 -7.90 -2.44
C ILE A 215 -3.48 -6.91 -2.59
N GLY A 216 -4.28 -7.00 -3.65
CA GLY A 216 -5.43 -6.12 -3.76
C GLY A 216 -6.12 -6.16 -5.10
N LEU A 217 -7.06 -5.23 -5.26
CA LEU A 217 -7.71 -4.98 -6.54
C LEU A 217 -6.80 -4.18 -7.46
N VAL A 218 -6.76 -4.62 -8.71
CA VAL A 218 -6.07 -3.97 -9.83
C VAL A 218 -7.03 -3.88 -11.01
N ASP A 219 -6.79 -2.94 -11.91
CA ASP A 219 -7.36 -2.91 -13.25
C ASP A 219 -6.33 -3.44 -14.27
N LYS A 220 -6.69 -3.47 -15.56
CA LYS A 220 -5.80 -3.95 -16.63
C LYS A 220 -4.46 -3.20 -16.72
N ASN A 221 -4.41 -1.93 -16.30
CA ASN A 221 -3.22 -1.09 -16.39
C ASN A 221 -2.38 -1.21 -15.11
N SER A 222 -2.99 -1.04 -13.94
CA SER A 222 -2.30 -1.12 -12.65
C SER A 222 -1.88 -2.56 -12.31
N GLY A 223 -2.57 -3.55 -12.88
CA GLY A 223 -2.33 -4.98 -12.74
C GLY A 223 -1.38 -5.57 -13.77
N GLU A 224 -0.80 -4.78 -14.67
CA GLU A 224 0.14 -5.27 -15.67
C GLU A 224 1.40 -5.85 -15.01
N VAL A 225 1.75 -7.10 -15.36
CA VAL A 225 2.94 -7.77 -14.83
C VAL A 225 4.14 -7.44 -15.70
N LYS A 226 4.87 -6.39 -15.32
CA LYS A 226 6.12 -5.98 -15.96
C LYS A 226 7.15 -5.58 -14.92
N ASP A 227 8.41 -5.57 -15.34
CA ASP A 227 9.51 -5.13 -14.48
C ASP A 227 9.25 -3.66 -14.09
N SER A 228 9.24 -3.38 -12.79
CA SER A 228 8.83 -2.08 -12.26
C SER A 228 9.62 -1.76 -11.00
N CYS A 229 9.76 -0.48 -10.71
CA CYS A 229 10.32 0.00 -9.45
C CYS A 229 9.28 0.02 -8.31
N LEU A 230 7.98 0.01 -8.64
CA LEU A 230 6.87 0.12 -7.70
C LEU A 230 5.74 -0.84 -8.08
N MET A 231 4.96 -1.26 -7.09
CA MET A 231 3.71 -1.99 -7.28
C MET A 231 2.56 -1.14 -6.73
N TYR A 232 1.47 -1.09 -7.47
CA TYR A 232 0.25 -0.42 -7.03
C TYR A 232 -0.98 -1.30 -7.23
N SER A 233 -1.82 -1.39 -6.19
CA SER A 233 -3.14 -2.04 -6.23
C SER A 233 -4.22 -0.96 -6.14
N PHE A 234 -4.67 -0.51 -7.30
CA PHE A 234 -5.79 0.42 -7.43
C PHE A 234 -6.55 0.16 -8.73
N VAL A 235 -7.78 0.64 -8.78
CA VAL A 235 -8.65 0.64 -9.94
C VAL A 235 -8.97 2.10 -10.27
N ALA A 236 -8.53 2.55 -11.43
CA ALA A 236 -8.91 3.84 -11.98
C ALA A 236 -10.30 3.76 -12.62
N GLY A 237 -11.06 4.86 -12.55
CA GLY A 237 -12.36 4.96 -13.24
C GLY A 237 -13.45 4.06 -12.67
N ALA A 238 -13.36 3.69 -11.39
CA ALA A 238 -14.51 3.12 -10.67
C ALA A 238 -15.65 4.16 -10.61
N PRO A 239 -16.92 3.75 -10.42
CA PRO A 239 -18.00 4.69 -10.12
C PRO A 239 -17.59 5.60 -8.97
N LYS A 240 -17.67 6.93 -9.12
CA LYS A 240 -17.12 7.94 -8.18
C LYS A 240 -15.60 8.13 -8.19
N GLY A 241 -14.82 7.56 -9.12
CA GLY A 241 -13.42 7.94 -9.36
C GLY A 241 -12.40 6.80 -9.18
N THR A 242 -11.67 6.81 -8.06
CA THR A 242 -10.62 5.85 -7.74
C THR A 242 -11.07 4.89 -6.66
N LEU A 243 -10.83 3.60 -6.87
CA LEU A 243 -11.02 2.56 -5.88
C LEU A 243 -9.67 1.93 -5.54
N ILE A 244 -9.35 1.87 -4.25
CA ILE A 244 -8.23 1.12 -3.71
C ILE A 244 -8.85 0.12 -2.73
N PHE A 245 -8.61 -1.16 -2.90
CA PHE A 245 -8.86 -2.14 -1.83
C PHE A 245 -7.70 -3.12 -1.84
N ALA A 246 -6.78 -2.91 -0.92
CA ALA A 246 -5.53 -3.62 -0.88
C ALA A 246 -5.19 -4.03 0.55
N ASP A 247 -4.20 -4.90 0.67
CA ASP A 247 -3.41 -5.01 1.88
C ASP A 247 -2.88 -3.64 2.32
N ARG A 248 -2.34 -3.60 3.54
CA ARG A 248 -1.73 -2.42 4.17
C ARG A 248 -1.05 -1.59 3.08
N SER A 249 -1.71 -0.50 2.65
CA SER A 249 -1.17 0.37 1.63
C SER A 249 0.23 0.78 2.08
N SER A 250 1.12 1.12 1.14
CA SER A 250 2.57 1.36 1.29
C SER A 250 3.05 2.26 2.46
N GLN A 251 2.14 2.72 3.31
CA GLN A 251 2.32 3.47 4.55
C GLN A 251 2.26 2.62 5.83
N GLY A 252 2.14 1.29 5.76
CA GLY A 252 2.24 0.41 6.92
C GLY A 252 3.62 0.48 7.58
N ARG A 253 3.84 1.45 8.47
CA ARG A 253 5.10 1.71 9.20
C ARG A 253 5.40 0.69 10.31
N GLY A 254 4.89 -0.54 10.22
CA GLY A 254 5.02 -1.57 11.24
C GLY A 254 6.04 -2.64 10.88
N ASN A 255 6.75 -3.19 11.86
CA ASN A 255 7.69 -4.30 11.71
C ASN A 255 7.00 -5.66 11.45
N ASP A 256 5.67 -5.69 11.38
CA ASP A 256 4.86 -6.91 11.32
C ASP A 256 4.41 -7.27 9.90
N GLU A 257 5.01 -6.67 8.87
CA GLU A 257 4.76 -7.06 7.48
C GLU A 257 5.57 -8.32 7.14
N PRO A 258 4.95 -9.34 6.51
CA PRO A 258 5.70 -10.48 5.98
C PRO A 258 6.82 -10.02 5.05
N ILE A 259 8.06 -10.31 5.44
CA ILE A 259 9.23 -10.13 4.58
C ILE A 259 9.55 -11.50 4.01
N PHE A 260 9.50 -11.64 2.69
CA PHE A 260 9.85 -12.89 2.01
C PHE A 260 11.29 -12.83 1.52
N ASN A 261 12.11 -13.80 1.90
CA ASN A 261 13.47 -13.99 1.40
C ASN A 261 13.49 -14.80 0.10
N SER A 262 12.38 -15.45 -0.24
CA SER A 262 12.25 -16.24 -1.45
C SER A 262 10.84 -16.21 -2.04
N LEU A 263 10.73 -16.55 -3.33
CA LEU A 263 9.45 -16.78 -3.98
C LEU A 263 8.68 -17.95 -3.36
N ALA A 264 9.39 -18.92 -2.78
CA ALA A 264 8.77 -20.07 -2.11
C ALA A 264 8.05 -19.65 -0.83
N GLU A 265 8.66 -18.79 0.00
CA GLU A 265 8.02 -18.24 1.19
C GLU A 265 6.76 -17.43 0.85
N ALA A 266 6.80 -16.63 -0.21
CA ALA A 266 5.62 -15.89 -0.68
C ALA A 266 4.49 -16.84 -1.13
N LYS A 267 4.83 -17.96 -1.78
CA LYS A 267 3.85 -19.00 -2.15
C LYS A 267 3.32 -19.75 -0.94
N ASP A 268 4.15 -20.00 0.07
CA ASP A 268 3.72 -20.63 1.32
C ASP A 268 2.79 -19.72 2.11
N TYR A 269 3.00 -18.41 2.08
CA TYR A 269 2.08 -17.44 2.67
C TYR A 269 0.66 -17.56 2.09
N MET A 270 0.49 -17.92 0.82
CA MET A 270 -0.83 -18.14 0.22
C MET A 270 -1.62 -19.28 0.88
N ARG A 271 -0.93 -20.18 1.59
CA ARG A 271 -1.56 -21.29 2.32
C ARG A 271 -1.98 -20.88 3.73
N SER A 272 -1.53 -19.72 4.21
CA SER A 272 -1.87 -19.22 5.54
C SER A 272 -3.37 -18.94 5.70
N PRO A 273 -3.92 -19.07 6.92
CA PRO A 273 -5.29 -18.63 7.21
C PRO A 273 -5.50 -17.14 6.92
N ASP A 274 -4.51 -16.29 7.21
CA ASP A 274 -4.62 -14.84 7.05
C ASP A 274 -4.73 -14.42 5.59
N TYR A 275 -3.92 -15.03 4.71
CA TYR A 275 -4.03 -14.81 3.28
C TYR A 275 -5.42 -15.18 2.76
N ARG A 276 -5.95 -16.35 3.18
CA ARG A 276 -7.28 -16.80 2.74
C ARG A 276 -8.40 -15.87 3.21
N LYS A 277 -8.35 -15.41 4.47
CA LYS A 277 -9.30 -14.41 5.00
C LYS A 277 -9.22 -13.09 4.20
N LEU A 278 -8.01 -12.60 3.97
CA LEU A 278 -7.76 -11.36 3.22
C LEU A 278 -8.27 -11.46 1.77
N LYS A 279 -7.91 -12.54 1.05
CA LYS A 279 -8.38 -12.78 -0.32
C LYS A 279 -9.90 -12.86 -0.38
N ALA A 280 -10.52 -13.64 0.52
CA ALA A 280 -11.97 -13.79 0.56
C ALA A 280 -12.67 -12.43 0.80
N MET A 281 -12.17 -11.63 1.73
CA MET A 281 -12.67 -10.28 1.98
C MET A 281 -12.58 -9.40 0.75
N ILE A 282 -11.39 -9.27 0.14
CA ILE A 282 -11.17 -8.39 -1.03
C ILE A 282 -12.03 -8.82 -2.23
N VAL A 283 -12.07 -10.12 -2.53
CA VAL A 283 -12.85 -10.66 -3.67
C VAL A 283 -14.36 -10.51 -3.44
N SER A 284 -14.82 -10.49 -2.18
CA SER A 284 -16.23 -10.31 -1.84
C SER A 284 -16.75 -8.87 -1.92
N LEU A 285 -15.89 -7.92 -2.32
CA LEU A 285 -16.27 -6.53 -2.51
C LEU A 285 -17.43 -6.44 -3.50
N GLN A 286 -18.43 -5.67 -3.13
CA GLN A 286 -19.53 -5.24 -3.95
C GLN A 286 -19.62 -3.73 -3.89
N MET A 287 -19.98 -3.12 -5.01
CA MET A 287 -20.30 -1.70 -5.07
C MET A 287 -21.80 -1.55 -5.23
N GLN A 288 -22.37 -0.57 -4.56
CA GLN A 288 -23.75 -0.17 -4.76
C GLN A 288 -23.79 0.74 -5.98
N ASP A 289 -24.71 0.47 -6.90
CA ASP A 289 -24.98 1.30 -8.07
C ASP A 289 -25.71 2.60 -7.67
#